data_AF-A0A8X7V7J3-F1
#
_entry.id   AF-A0A8X7V7J3-F1
#
_cell.length_a   1.000
_cell.length_b   1.000
_cell.length_c   1.000
_cell.angle_alpha   90.00
_cell.angle_beta   90.00
_cell.angle_gamma   90.00
#
_symmetry.space_group_name_H-M   'P 1'
#
loop_
_entity.id
_entity.type
_entity.pdbx_description
1 polymer ?
#
loop_
_entity_poly.entity_id
_entity_poly.type
_entity_poly.pdbx_seq_one_letter_code
_entity_poly.pdbx_strand_id
1 'polypeptide(L)'
;MANIGSFLFSHPLDPALIISKQLTKSDLEGNVKLPKQQTESVLMRMGGVTACELQNGKEVVVSDLVEGDEYTVTLRCLNNTAYYFGDGWCTMKHSLDLEEGETLKLYWYQDQKIIVILNFKHTVL
;
A
#
# COMPACT_ATOMS: atom_id res chain seq x y z
N MET A 1 9.97 20.89 -7.10
CA MET A 1 9.52 19.51 -6.78
C MET A 1 8.30 19.22 -7.65
N ALA A 2 8.27 18.10 -8.37
CA ALA A 2 7.10 17.73 -9.16
C ALA A 2 5.93 17.37 -8.21
N ASN A 3 4.71 17.78 -8.55
CA ASN A 3 3.50 17.40 -7.81
C ASN A 3 3.22 15.91 -8.11
N ILE A 4 3.28 15.05 -7.08
CA ILE A 4 3.11 13.59 -7.20
C ILE A 4 1.79 13.26 -7.91
N GLY A 5 0.70 13.94 -7.51
CA GLY A 5 -0.60 13.78 -8.15
C GLY A 5 -0.49 14.04 -9.65
N SER A 6 0.06 15.20 -10.05
CA SER A 6 0.23 15.54 -11.47
C SER A 6 1.02 14.47 -12.25
N PHE A 7 2.01 13.82 -11.65
CA PHE A 7 2.77 12.76 -12.31
C PHE A 7 1.90 11.50 -12.49
N LEU A 8 1.28 11.02 -11.41
CA LEU A 8 0.47 9.80 -11.41
C LEU A 8 -0.78 9.89 -12.30
N PHE A 9 -1.29 11.10 -12.54
CA PHE A 9 -2.39 11.33 -13.49
C PHE A 9 -1.96 11.34 -14.96
N SER A 10 -0.69 11.64 -15.25
CA SER A 10 -0.20 11.90 -16.61
C SER A 10 0.69 10.81 -17.18
N HIS A 11 1.13 9.87 -16.34
CA HIS A 11 2.03 8.79 -16.75
C HIS A 11 1.43 7.42 -16.39
N PRO A 12 1.55 6.44 -17.30
CA PRO A 12 1.10 5.09 -17.01
C PRO A 12 1.97 4.47 -15.91
N LEU A 13 1.32 3.75 -15.00
CA LEU A 13 1.96 3.13 -13.84
C LEU A 13 2.50 1.74 -14.18
N ASP A 14 3.68 1.40 -13.64
CA ASP A 14 4.24 0.04 -13.70
C ASP A 14 3.38 -0.92 -12.86
N PRO A 15 2.74 -1.95 -13.45
CA PRO A 15 1.95 -2.93 -12.70
C PRO A 15 2.74 -3.65 -11.60
N ALA A 16 4.07 -3.80 -11.75
CA ALA A 16 4.92 -4.44 -10.75
C ALA A 16 5.03 -3.63 -9.44
N LEU A 17 4.62 -2.36 -9.47
CA LEU A 17 4.59 -1.47 -8.32
C LEU A 17 3.20 -1.38 -7.66
N ILE A 18 2.22 -2.13 -8.17
CA ILE A 18 0.83 -2.10 -7.70
C ILE A 18 0.51 -3.33 -6.85
N ILE A 19 -0.12 -3.09 -5.70
CA ILE A 19 -0.79 -4.11 -4.89
C ILE A 19 -2.29 -3.83 -4.94
N SER A 20 -3.09 -4.83 -5.32
CA SER A 20 -4.54 -4.72 -5.46
C SER A 20 -5.23 -5.79 -4.63
N LYS A 21 -5.98 -5.37 -3.61
CA LYS A 21 -6.61 -6.25 -2.64
C LYS A 21 -8.10 -5.95 -2.55
N GLN A 22 -8.92 -6.93 -2.95
CA GLN A 22 -10.35 -6.91 -2.58
C GLN A 22 -10.48 -7.18 -1.09
N LEU A 23 -11.06 -6.23 -0.37
CA LEU A 23 -11.22 -6.26 1.08
C LEU A 23 -12.29 -7.27 1.47
N THR A 24 -11.94 -8.18 2.39
CA THR A 24 -12.91 -9.09 3.00
C THR A 24 -13.27 -8.59 4.39
N LYS A 25 -14.36 -9.11 4.96
CA LYS A 25 -14.72 -8.88 6.36
C LYS A 25 -13.54 -9.04 7.33
N SER A 26 -12.70 -10.07 7.16
CA SER A 26 -11.56 -10.29 8.06
C SER A 26 -10.47 -9.22 7.96
N ASP A 27 -10.31 -8.59 6.79
CA ASP A 27 -9.35 -7.50 6.60
C ASP A 27 -9.83 -6.23 7.33
N LEU A 28 -11.15 -6.04 7.41
CA LEU A 28 -11.79 -4.90 8.07
C LEU A 28 -11.95 -5.11 9.59
N GLU A 29 -12.19 -6.33 10.05
CA GLU A 29 -12.22 -6.64 11.50
C GLU A 29 -10.82 -6.73 12.11
N GLY A 30 -9.83 -7.15 11.32
CA GLY A 30 -8.44 -7.31 11.74
C GLY A 30 -7.45 -6.47 10.94
N ASN A 31 -6.33 -7.11 10.60
CA ASN A 31 -5.28 -6.57 9.74
C ASN A 31 -5.53 -6.97 8.28
N VAL A 32 -5.29 -6.06 7.34
CA VAL A 32 -5.43 -6.37 5.91
C VAL A 32 -4.31 -7.27 5.42
N LYS A 33 -4.67 -8.43 4.86
CA LYS A 33 -3.71 -9.34 4.22
C LYS A 33 -3.43 -8.90 2.80
N LEU A 34 -2.17 -8.65 2.48
CA LEU A 34 -1.77 -8.20 1.15
C LEU A 34 -1.47 -9.41 0.24
N PRO A 35 -1.83 -9.34 -1.06
CA PRO A 35 -1.49 -10.37 -2.03
C PRO A 35 0.03 -10.61 -2.09
N LYS A 36 0.44 -11.86 -1.84
CA LYS A 36 1.85 -12.23 -1.67
C LYS A 36 2.72 -11.81 -2.85
N GLN A 37 2.36 -12.26 -4.06
CA GLN A 37 3.17 -12.05 -5.26
C GLN A 37 3.35 -10.56 -5.60
N GLN A 38 2.29 -9.76 -5.46
CA GLN A 38 2.35 -8.31 -5.71
C GLN A 38 3.18 -7.60 -4.64
N THR A 39 3.02 -8.00 -3.37
CA THR A 39 3.81 -7.43 -2.27
C THR A 39 5.29 -7.71 -2.44
N GLU A 40 5.66 -8.94 -2.82
CA GLU A 40 7.05 -9.31 -3.11
C GLU A 40 7.60 -8.53 -4.31
N SER A 41 6.79 -8.30 -5.34
CA SER A 41 7.17 -7.46 -6.48
C SER A 41 7.54 -6.04 -6.05
N VAL A 42 6.68 -5.41 -5.24
CA VAL A 42 6.92 -4.08 -4.67
C VAL A 42 8.15 -4.07 -3.77
N LEU A 43 8.30 -5.05 -2.86
CA LEU A 43 9.42 -5.13 -1.93
C LEU A 43 10.77 -5.19 -2.65
N MET A 44 10.86 -5.93 -3.77
CA MET A 44 12.06 -5.95 -4.61
C MET A 44 12.42 -4.56 -5.15
N ARG A 45 11.41 -3.72 -5.41
CA ARG A 45 11.58 -2.36 -5.95
C ARG A 45 11.76 -1.28 -4.87
N MET A 46 11.33 -1.54 -3.63
CA MET A 46 11.64 -0.69 -2.48
C MET A 46 13.16 -0.67 -2.20
N GLY A 47 13.81 -1.83 -2.38
CA GLY A 47 15.24 -1.99 -2.15
C GLY A 47 15.60 -2.00 -0.66
N GLY A 48 16.49 -2.91 -0.26
CA GLY A 48 17.04 -2.94 1.09
C GLY A 48 16.06 -3.30 2.22
N VAL A 49 14.85 -3.78 1.91
CA VAL A 49 13.92 -4.31 2.92
C VAL A 49 14.32 -5.72 3.30
N THR A 50 14.63 -5.92 4.57
CA THR A 50 15.06 -7.23 5.11
C THR A 50 13.89 -8.01 5.71
N ALA A 51 14.02 -9.34 5.76
CA ALA A 51 13.05 -10.20 6.45
C ALA A 51 12.93 -9.85 7.94
N CYS A 52 14.04 -9.44 8.59
CA CYS A 52 14.05 -9.01 10.00
C CYS A 52 13.20 -7.75 10.21
N GLU A 53 13.34 -6.74 9.36
CA GLU A 53 12.47 -5.54 9.41
C GLU A 53 11.00 -5.91 9.25
N LEU A 54 10.67 -6.81 8.32
CA LEU A 54 9.28 -7.23 8.11
C LEU A 54 8.72 -8.08 9.25
N GLN A 55 9.54 -8.86 9.96
CA GLN A 55 9.11 -9.59 11.14
C GLN A 55 8.83 -8.65 12.32
N ASN A 56 9.67 -7.63 12.50
CA ASN A 56 9.51 -6.63 13.56
C ASN A 56 8.40 -5.60 13.24
N GLY A 57 8.11 -5.40 11.96
CA GLY A 57 7.22 -4.37 11.45
C GLY A 57 8.01 -3.19 10.91
N LYS A 58 8.01 -3.04 9.58
CA LYS A 58 8.61 -1.90 8.90
C LYS A 58 7.57 -0.79 8.77
N GLU A 59 7.82 0.37 9.35
CA GLU A 59 6.96 1.53 9.11
C GLU A 59 7.06 1.98 7.63
N VAL A 60 5.91 2.25 7.04
CA VAL A 60 5.76 2.82 5.71
C VAL A 60 4.73 3.94 5.76
N VAL A 61 4.94 4.98 4.95
CA VAL A 61 3.97 6.06 4.77
C VAL A 61 3.04 5.68 3.62
N VAL A 62 1.74 5.81 3.85
CA VAL A 62 0.68 5.65 2.87
C VAL A 62 0.00 7.01 2.69
N SER A 63 -0.03 7.54 1.47
CA SER A 63 -0.61 8.84 1.15
C SER A 63 -1.90 8.68 0.36
N ASP A 64 -2.94 9.38 0.81
CA ASP A 64 -4.14 9.66 0.03
C ASP A 64 -3.99 11.03 -0.62
N LEU A 65 -3.76 11.04 -1.93
CA LEU A 65 -3.56 12.28 -2.67
C LEU A 65 -4.86 13.04 -2.95
N VAL A 66 -6.02 12.38 -2.83
CA VAL A 66 -7.32 13.02 -3.09
C VAL A 66 -7.71 13.89 -1.91
N GLU A 67 -7.62 13.34 -0.70
CA GLU A 67 -7.94 14.06 0.54
C GLU A 67 -6.74 14.82 1.12
N GLY A 68 -5.52 14.48 0.70
CA GLY A 68 -4.29 15.10 1.18
C GLY A 68 -3.79 14.55 2.52
N ASP A 69 -4.28 13.38 2.91
CA ASP A 69 -3.93 12.70 4.17
C ASP A 69 -2.71 11.79 4.02
N GLU A 70 -1.99 11.62 5.11
CA GLU A 70 -0.89 10.66 5.24
C GLU A 70 -1.06 9.78 6.48
N TYR A 71 -0.78 8.50 6.30
CA TYR A 71 -0.89 7.48 7.33
C TYR A 71 0.44 6.76 7.48
N THR A 72 0.89 6.55 8.71
CA THR A 72 1.99 5.62 8.99
C THR A 72 1.40 4.27 9.37
N VAL A 73 1.78 3.22 8.63
CA VAL A 73 1.37 1.85 8.93
C VAL A 73 2.59 0.93 9.02
N THR A 74 2.48 -0.17 9.76
CA THR A 74 3.54 -1.20 9.78
C THR A 74 3.28 -2.26 8.71
N LEU A 75 4.20 -2.42 7.78
CA LEU A 75 4.26 -3.56 6.87
C LEU A 75 4.97 -4.73 7.56
N ARG A 76 4.25 -5.84 7.70
CA ARG A 76 4.74 -7.04 8.39
C ARG A 76 4.69 -8.28 7.49
N CYS A 77 5.58 -9.23 7.78
CA CYS A 77 5.54 -10.57 7.19
C CYS A 77 5.51 -11.63 8.29
N LEU A 78 4.41 -12.40 8.37
CA LEU A 78 4.26 -13.52 9.29
C LEU A 78 4.85 -14.79 8.65
N ASN A 79 5.74 -15.46 9.39
CA ASN A 79 6.33 -16.76 9.00
C ASN A 79 6.86 -16.79 7.57
N ASN A 80 7.38 -15.67 7.05
CA ASN A 80 7.85 -15.52 5.68
C ASN A 80 6.82 -15.91 4.59
N THR A 81 5.52 -15.87 4.90
CA THR A 81 4.46 -16.39 4.02
C THR A 81 3.29 -15.45 3.83
N ALA A 82 2.96 -14.61 4.82
CA ALA A 82 1.80 -13.72 4.77
C ALA A 82 2.20 -12.27 5.08
N TYR A 83 1.95 -11.38 4.13
CA TYR A 83 2.17 -9.95 4.29
C TYR A 83 0.88 -9.25 4.72
N TYR A 84 0.99 -8.26 5.59
CA TYR A 84 -0.16 -7.49 6.05
C TYR A 84 0.25 -6.10 6.53
N PHE A 85 -0.70 -5.17 6.56
CA PHE A 85 -0.57 -3.95 7.35
C PHE A 85 -1.08 -4.18 8.77
N GLY A 86 -0.23 -3.89 9.75
CA GLY A 86 -0.51 -3.98 11.17
C GLY A 86 -0.90 -2.63 11.76
N ASP A 87 -0.13 -2.18 12.77
CA ASP A 87 -0.30 -0.88 13.43
C ASP A 87 -0.53 0.23 12.40
N GLY A 88 -1.48 1.14 12.68
CA GLY A 88 -1.91 2.20 11.76
C GLY A 88 -3.01 1.79 10.76
N TRP A 89 -3.15 0.51 10.40
CA TRP A 89 -4.21 0.04 9.48
C TRP A 89 -5.61 0.40 9.97
N CYS A 90 -5.87 0.23 11.27
CA CYS A 90 -7.17 0.52 11.85
C CYS A 90 -7.54 2.00 11.70
N THR A 91 -6.59 2.92 11.88
CA THR A 91 -6.84 4.35 11.67
C THR A 91 -7.09 4.64 10.19
N MET A 92 -6.22 4.14 9.31
CA MET A 92 -6.30 4.38 7.87
C MET A 92 -7.63 3.87 7.29
N LYS A 93 -8.05 2.64 7.61
CA LYS A 93 -9.30 2.08 7.05
C LYS A 93 -10.55 2.86 7.45
N HIS A 94 -10.62 3.39 8.67
CA HIS A 94 -11.76 4.19 9.12
C HIS A 94 -11.74 5.60 8.51
N SER A 95 -10.55 6.19 8.33
CA SER A 95 -10.41 7.50 7.68
C SER A 95 -10.84 7.46 6.21
N LEU A 96 -10.52 6.36 5.54
CA LEU A 96 -10.87 6.10 4.13
C LEU A 96 -12.29 5.53 3.95
N ASP A 97 -13.04 5.32 5.03
CA ASP A 97 -14.38 4.71 5.03
C ASP A 97 -14.47 3.41 4.21
N LEU A 98 -13.45 2.54 4.32
CA LEU A 98 -13.35 1.34 3.49
C LEU A 98 -14.37 0.27 3.85
N GLU A 99 -15.04 -0.26 2.83
CA GLU A 99 -16.10 -1.28 2.99
C GLU A 99 -15.71 -2.66 2.44
N GLU A 100 -16.47 -3.69 2.84
CA GLU A 100 -16.27 -5.05 2.35
C GLU A 100 -16.60 -5.14 0.85
N GLY A 101 -15.76 -5.85 0.09
CA GLY A 101 -15.92 -6.01 -1.35
C GLY A 101 -15.26 -4.92 -2.19
N GLU A 102 -14.89 -3.78 -1.58
CA GLU A 102 -14.09 -2.75 -2.23
C GLU A 102 -12.67 -3.23 -2.54
N THR A 103 -12.03 -2.59 -3.52
CA THR A 103 -10.65 -2.91 -3.89
C THR A 103 -9.70 -1.80 -3.45
N LEU A 104 -8.90 -2.09 -2.42
CA LEU A 104 -7.77 -1.26 -2.04
C LEU A 104 -6.64 -1.44 -3.07
N LYS A 105 -6.28 -0.36 -3.76
CA LYS A 105 -5.14 -0.32 -4.68
C LYS A 105 -4.06 0.59 -4.13
N LEU A 106 -2.86 0.05 -4.04
CA LEU A 106 -1.68 0.70 -3.48
C LEU A 106 -0.59 0.73 -4.54
N TYR A 107 0.14 1.83 -4.64
CA TYR A 107 1.24 2.01 -5.58
C TYR A 107 2.50 2.46 -4.85
N TRP A 108 3.63 1.78 -5.08
CA TRP A 108 4.91 2.23 -4.56
C TRP A 108 5.49 3.35 -5.42
N TYR A 109 5.56 4.56 -4.86
CA TYR A 109 6.17 5.71 -5.52
C TYR A 109 7.65 5.81 -5.15
N GLN A 110 8.50 5.34 -6.06
CA GLN A 110 9.93 5.11 -5.81
C GLN A 110 10.70 6.38 -5.43
N ASP A 111 10.40 7.51 -6.07
CA ASP A 111 11.15 8.76 -5.88
C ASP A 111 11.06 9.32 -4.46
N GLN A 112 9.90 9.15 -3.82
CA GLN A 112 9.65 9.64 -2.46
C GLN A 112 9.63 8.53 -1.41
N LYS A 113 9.71 7.28 -1.84
CA LYS A 113 9.69 6.11 -0.95
C LYS A 113 8.42 6.04 -0.09
N ILE A 114 7.28 6.32 -0.71
CA ILE A 114 5.96 6.25 -0.08
C ILE A 114 5.04 5.31 -0.86
N ILE A 115 4.01 4.82 -0.21
CA ILE A 115 2.88 4.14 -0.85
C ILE A 115 1.80 5.18 -1.14
N VAL A 116 1.21 5.14 -2.32
CA VAL A 116 0.09 6.01 -2.71
C VAL A 116 -1.16 5.15 -2.90
N ILE A 117 -2.29 5.62 -2.38
CA ILE A 117 -3.60 5.00 -2.63
C ILE A 117 -4.08 5.41 -4.02
N LEU A 118 -4.45 4.42 -4.85
CA LEU A 118 -4.98 4.64 -6.19
C LEU A 118 -6.51 4.66 -6.19
N ASN A 119 -7.10 5.58 -5.44
CA ASN A 119 -8.56 5.86 -5.38
C ASN A 119 -9.05 6.76 -6.54
N PHE A 120 -8.17 7.15 -7.46
CA PHE A 120 -8.45 7.99 -8.62
C PHE A 120 -8.22 7.27 -9.96
N LYS A 121 -8.74 7.85 -11.06
CA LYS A 121 -8.53 7.30 -12.41
C LYS A 121 -7.06 7.43 -12.81
N HIS A 122 -6.44 6.30 -13.15
CA HIS A 122 -5.05 6.19 -13.58
C HIS A 122 -4.95 5.24 -14.78
N THR A 123 -3.86 5.36 -15.54
CA THR A 123 -3.51 4.45 -16.64
C THR A 123 -2.40 3.49 -16.19
N VAL A 124 -2.44 2.26 -16.64
CA VAL A 124 -1.45 1.21 -16.33
C VAL A 124 -0.71 0.85 -17.62
N LEU A 125 0.60 0.61 -17.52
CA LEU A 125 1.48 0.21 -18.64
C LEU A 125 1.13 -1.17 -19.21
#